data_AF-A0A502XXZ7-F1
#
_entry.id   AF-A0A502XXZ7-F1
#
_cell.length_a   1.000
_cell.length_b   1.000
_cell.length_c   1.000
_cell.angle_alpha   90.00
_cell.angle_beta   90.00
_cell.angle_gamma   90.00
#
_symmetry.space_group_name_H-M   'P 1'
#
loop_
_entity.id
_entity.type
_entity.pdbx_description
1 polymer ?
#
loop_
_entity_poly.entity_id
_entity_poly.type
_entity_poly.pdbx_seq_one_letter_code
_entity_poly.pdbx_strand_id
1 'polypeptide(L)'
;MAAASFAMAIAAGLAVSALLLASTGANVGQVFSTLVQGAVGSPKAIATTLVKATPIILTGLATVIAFRAQLWSIGQEGQVFAGAMGGYLGAQVLASLPGVVFFPGVLVFGMAAGVALGWLAAVLKNRFGVNEIISTVMLNYLVYLLSWMLQGGPWGECGGTISYQQSPMLPTEAFLPALFGSSRLHAGVLLPFSPPPSAQWCCRGRRLATRSVTLATIQRRFGTRASTSAARSPSS
;
A
#
# COMPACT_ATOMS: atom_id res chain seq x y z
N MET A 1 -6.65 -26.92 -5.85
CA MET A 1 -5.97 -26.52 -7.11
C MET A 1 -5.22 -25.20 -6.97
N ALA A 2 -5.80 -24.13 -6.43
CA ALA A 2 -5.11 -22.83 -6.29
C ALA A 2 -3.79 -22.86 -5.47
N ALA A 3 -3.74 -23.60 -4.36
CA ALA A 3 -2.51 -23.70 -3.55
C ALA A 3 -1.34 -24.34 -4.32
N ALA A 4 -1.63 -25.38 -5.12
CA ALA A 4 -0.62 -26.05 -5.93
C ALA A 4 -0.09 -25.13 -7.05
N SER A 5 -0.95 -24.34 -7.70
CA SER A 5 -0.51 -23.36 -8.69
C SER A 5 0.38 -22.28 -8.09
N PHE A 6 0.09 -21.80 -6.87
CA PHE A 6 0.95 -20.83 -6.19
C PHE A 6 2.31 -21.44 -5.82
N ALA A 7 2.35 -22.66 -5.30
CA ALA A 7 3.60 -23.35 -4.99
C ALA A 7 4.47 -23.56 -6.24
N MET A 8 3.86 -23.97 -7.36
CA MET A 8 4.56 -24.12 -8.64
C MET A 8 5.09 -22.79 -9.17
N ALA A 9 4.31 -21.70 -9.05
CA ALA A 9 4.76 -20.37 -9.46
C ALA A 9 5.98 -19.90 -8.63
N ILE A 10 5.98 -20.14 -7.32
CA ILE A 10 7.11 -19.82 -6.44
C ILE A 10 8.33 -20.65 -6.82
N ALA A 11 8.16 -21.96 -7.02
CA ALA A 11 9.26 -22.85 -7.41
C ALA A 11 9.86 -22.46 -8.76
N ALA A 12 9.01 -22.15 -9.75
CA ALA A 12 9.46 -21.68 -11.06
C ALA A 12 10.22 -20.34 -10.97
N GLY A 13 9.73 -19.38 -10.18
CA GLY A 13 10.42 -18.11 -9.95
C GLY A 13 11.79 -18.28 -9.29
N LEU A 14 11.88 -19.16 -8.29
CA LEU A 14 13.16 -19.51 -7.65
C LEU A 14 14.12 -20.19 -8.62
N ALA A 15 13.61 -21.09 -9.47
CA ALA A 15 14.43 -21.78 -10.47
C ALA A 15 14.99 -20.81 -11.52
N VAL A 16 14.17 -19.89 -12.03
CA VAL A 16 14.64 -18.86 -12.97
C VAL A 16 15.67 -17.94 -12.31
N SER A 17 15.43 -17.52 -11.06
CA SER A 17 16.38 -16.69 -10.30
C SER A 17 17.70 -17.43 -10.08
N ALA A 18 17.65 -18.72 -9.75
CA ALA A 18 18.83 -19.58 -9.59
C ALA A 18 19.62 -19.70 -10.91
N LEU A 19 18.93 -19.83 -12.04
CA LEU A 19 19.55 -19.91 -13.36
C LEU A 19 20.29 -18.61 -13.72
N LEU A 20 19.66 -17.46 -13.45
CA LEU A 20 20.29 -16.15 -13.65
C LEU A 20 21.50 -15.93 -12.75
N LEU A 21 21.45 -16.40 -11.49
CA LEU A 21 22.61 -16.33 -10.60
C LEU A 21 23.74 -17.24 -11.08
N ALA A 22 23.41 -18.44 -11.54
CA ALA A 22 24.40 -19.37 -12.09
C ALA A 22 25.11 -18.80 -13.33
N SER A 23 24.39 -18.06 -14.20
CA SER A 23 25.01 -17.44 -15.38
C SER A 23 25.99 -16.32 -15.06
N THR A 24 25.91 -15.70 -13.87
CA THR A 24 26.89 -14.71 -13.39
C THR A 24 28.15 -15.34 -12.77
N GLY A 25 28.22 -16.67 -12.67
CA GLY A 25 29.33 -17.39 -12.03
C GLY A 25 29.27 -17.41 -10.49
N ALA A 26 28.20 -16.88 -9.89
CA ALA A 26 28.01 -16.88 -8.45
C ALA A 26 27.57 -18.25 -7.92
N ASN A 27 28.01 -18.61 -6.71
CA ASN A 27 27.52 -19.82 -6.04
C ASN A 27 26.07 -19.63 -5.58
N VAL A 28 25.14 -20.22 -6.31
CA VAL A 28 23.69 -20.12 -6.10
C VAL A 28 23.29 -20.48 -4.66
N GLY A 29 23.84 -21.58 -4.11
CA GLY A 29 23.53 -22.03 -2.76
C GLY A 29 23.97 -21.02 -1.70
N GLN A 30 25.14 -20.41 -1.88
CA GLN A 30 25.63 -19.36 -0.99
C GLN A 30 24.76 -18.10 -1.07
N VAL A 31 24.33 -17.69 -2.27
CA VAL A 31 23.46 -16.51 -2.46
C VAL A 31 22.09 -16.70 -1.79
N PHE A 32 21.47 -17.87 -1.93
CA PHE A 32 20.21 -18.13 -1.23
C PHE A 32 20.40 -18.21 0.29
N SER A 33 21.50 -18.79 0.76
CA SER A 33 21.82 -18.82 2.19
C SER A 33 22.02 -17.42 2.76
N THR A 34 22.76 -16.54 2.08
CA THR A 34 22.95 -15.14 2.51
C THR A 34 21.67 -14.33 2.44
N LEU A 35 20.79 -14.57 1.46
CA LEU A 35 19.45 -13.99 1.42
C LEU A 35 18.62 -14.33 2.67
N VAL A 36 18.58 -15.61 3.04
CA VAL A 36 17.84 -16.07 4.23
C VAL A 36 18.48 -15.51 5.50
N GLN A 37 19.81 -15.53 5.62
CA GLN A 37 20.51 -14.96 6.77
C GLN A 37 20.30 -13.44 6.88
N GLY A 38 20.29 -12.72 5.75
CA GLY A 38 20.02 -11.29 5.71
C GLY A 38 18.57 -10.94 6.08
N ALA A 39 17.62 -11.84 5.84
CA ALA A 39 16.21 -11.63 6.17
C ALA A 39 15.87 -12.00 7.62
N VAL A 40 16.33 -13.17 8.10
CA VAL A 40 15.92 -13.75 9.40
C VAL A 40 17.07 -14.27 10.27
N GLY A 41 18.31 -14.17 9.82
CA GLY A 41 19.46 -14.77 10.50
C GLY A 41 19.86 -14.13 11.84
N SER A 42 19.32 -12.95 12.17
CA SER A 42 19.54 -12.31 13.47
C SER A 42 18.32 -11.47 13.90
N PRO A 43 18.16 -11.16 15.21
CA PRO A 43 17.11 -10.25 15.67
C PRO A 43 17.14 -8.88 14.97
N LYS A 44 18.33 -8.38 14.62
CA LYS A 44 18.52 -7.13 13.87
C LYS A 44 18.08 -7.25 12.41
N ALA A 45 18.34 -8.39 11.78
CA ALA A 45 17.88 -8.70 10.43
C ALA A 45 16.34 -8.75 10.39
N ILE A 46 15.72 -9.49 11.31
CA ILE A 46 14.25 -9.58 11.44
C ILE A 46 13.64 -8.19 11.63
N ALA A 47 14.20 -7.38 12.52
CA ALA A 47 13.73 -6.02 12.74
C ALA A 47 13.82 -5.14 11.49
N THR A 48 14.92 -5.23 10.74
CA THR A 48 15.10 -4.47 9.49
C THR A 48 14.10 -4.93 8.43
N THR A 49 13.86 -6.24 8.34
CA THR A 49 12.84 -6.83 7.46
C THR A 49 11.44 -6.33 7.81
N LEU A 50 11.07 -6.31 9.10
CA LEU A 50 9.77 -5.82 9.57
C LEU A 50 9.57 -4.33 9.26
N VAL A 51 10.59 -3.49 9.48
CA VAL A 51 10.53 -2.05 9.18
C VAL A 51 10.31 -1.83 7.68
N LYS A 52 11.01 -2.57 6.82
CA LYS A 52 10.82 -2.50 5.35
C LYS A 52 9.48 -3.07 4.90
N ALA A 53 8.97 -4.10 5.56
CA ALA A 53 7.69 -4.72 5.24
C ALA A 53 6.49 -3.85 5.65
N THR A 54 6.64 -3.04 6.71
CA THR A 54 5.58 -2.18 7.27
C THR A 54 4.84 -1.35 6.22
N PRO A 55 5.52 -0.50 5.39
CA PRO A 55 4.82 0.29 4.37
C PRO A 55 4.13 -0.59 3.33
N ILE A 56 4.71 -1.74 2.95
CA ILE A 56 4.12 -2.68 1.97
C ILE A 56 2.85 -3.34 2.52
N ILE A 57 2.83 -3.68 3.81
CA ILE A 57 1.64 -4.25 4.46
C ILE A 57 0.54 -3.18 4.52
N LEU A 58 0.87 -1.95 4.91
CA LEU A 58 -0.10 -0.85 4.98
C LEU A 58 -0.71 -0.52 3.61
N THR A 59 0.11 -0.48 2.56
CA THR A 59 -0.38 -0.24 1.20
C THR A 59 -1.23 -1.39 0.69
N GLY A 60 -0.86 -2.64 0.99
CA GLY A 60 -1.67 -3.81 0.69
C GLY A 60 -3.04 -3.75 1.37
N LEU A 61 -3.08 -3.42 2.67
CA LEU A 61 -4.31 -3.24 3.43
C LEU A 61 -5.19 -2.11 2.85
N ALA A 62 -4.59 -0.97 2.50
CA ALA A 62 -5.29 0.13 1.85
C ALA A 62 -5.87 -0.28 0.47
N THR A 63 -5.10 -1.04 -0.30
CA THR A 63 -5.49 -1.53 -1.63
C THR A 63 -6.68 -2.48 -1.55
N VAL A 64 -6.70 -3.37 -0.56
CA VAL A 64 -7.85 -4.26 -0.31
C VAL A 64 -9.12 -3.46 -0.04
N ILE A 65 -9.02 -2.33 0.67
CA ILE A 65 -10.17 -1.45 0.92
C ILE A 65 -10.62 -0.77 -0.38
N ALA A 66 -9.70 -0.24 -1.17
CA ALA A 66 -10.01 0.41 -2.45
C ALA A 66 -10.69 -0.56 -3.44
N PHE A 67 -10.16 -1.78 -3.58
CA PHE A 67 -10.77 -2.80 -4.44
C PHE A 67 -12.15 -3.24 -3.97
N ARG A 68 -12.41 -3.25 -2.65
CA ARG A 68 -13.75 -3.50 -2.12
C ARG A 68 -14.73 -2.37 -2.42
N ALA A 69 -14.26 -1.14 -2.58
CA ALA A 69 -15.04 -0.02 -3.08
C ALA A 69 -15.22 -0.03 -4.61
N GLN A 70 -14.73 -1.07 -5.31
CA GLN A 70 -14.74 -1.19 -6.78
C GLN A 70 -13.99 -0.05 -7.47
N LEU A 71 -13.02 0.55 -6.76
CA LEU A 71 -12.09 1.53 -7.31
C LEU A 71 -10.84 0.78 -7.75
N TRP A 72 -10.62 0.74 -9.06
CA TRP A 72 -9.49 0.03 -9.65
C TRP A 72 -8.41 1.05 -10.00
N SER A 73 -7.52 1.29 -9.03
CA SER A 73 -6.39 2.23 -9.14
C SER A 73 -5.06 1.54 -8.92
N ILE A 74 -4.01 2.05 -9.59
CA ILE A 74 -2.61 1.63 -9.44
C ILE A 74 -1.76 2.82 -8.88
N GLY A 75 -2.42 3.78 -8.24
CA GLY A 75 -1.82 5.03 -7.75
C GLY A 75 -1.19 4.97 -6.35
N GLN A 76 -1.16 3.79 -5.73
CA GLN A 76 -0.75 3.63 -4.34
C GLN A 76 0.73 3.95 -4.16
N GLU A 77 1.55 3.66 -5.17
CA GLU A 77 2.98 3.96 -5.17
C GLU A 77 3.19 5.49 -5.07
N GLY A 78 2.54 6.28 -5.93
CA GLY A 78 2.58 7.75 -5.85
C GLY A 78 2.04 8.30 -4.54
N GLN A 79 0.99 7.69 -3.96
CA GLN A 79 0.46 8.12 -2.67
C GLN A 79 1.44 7.89 -1.52
N VAL A 80 2.22 6.79 -1.55
CA VAL A 80 3.28 6.53 -0.56
C VAL A 80 4.39 7.56 -0.68
N PHE A 81 4.85 7.84 -1.91
CA PHE A 81 5.88 8.85 -2.13
C PHE A 81 5.40 10.26 -1.76
N ALA A 82 4.18 10.63 -2.13
CA ALA A 82 3.57 11.89 -1.73
C ALA A 82 3.45 11.99 -0.20
N GLY A 83 3.04 10.90 0.47
CA GLY A 83 3.00 10.84 1.93
C GLY A 83 4.37 10.98 2.59
N ALA A 84 5.41 10.38 2.01
CA ALA A 84 6.79 10.54 2.50
C ALA A 84 7.27 12.00 2.36
N MET A 85 6.99 12.64 1.23
CA MET A 85 7.30 14.07 1.01
C MET A 85 6.52 14.98 1.96
N GLY A 86 5.23 14.70 2.17
CA GLY A 86 4.40 15.41 3.15
C GLY A 86 4.94 15.25 4.56
N GLY A 87 5.31 14.03 4.96
CA GLY A 87 5.92 13.75 6.25
C GLY A 87 7.25 14.48 6.44
N TYR A 88 8.12 14.52 5.42
CA TYR A 88 9.36 15.29 5.46
C TYR A 88 9.09 16.79 5.65
N LEU A 89 8.15 17.36 4.88
CA LEU A 89 7.75 18.76 5.05
C LEU A 89 7.20 19.03 6.46
N GLY A 90 6.35 18.13 6.98
CA GLY A 90 5.83 18.20 8.34
C GLY A 90 6.93 18.15 9.39
N ALA A 91 7.95 17.32 9.19
CA ALA A 91 9.10 17.23 10.10
C ALA A 91 9.91 18.53 10.12
N GLN A 92 10.08 19.18 8.96
CA GLN A 92 10.76 20.48 8.87
C GLN A 92 9.95 21.60 9.54
N VAL A 93 8.64 21.64 9.32
CA VAL A 93 7.74 22.68 9.86
C VAL A 93 7.55 22.55 11.37
N LEU A 94 7.49 21.32 11.88
CA LEU A 94 7.20 21.03 13.29
C LEU A 94 8.46 20.76 14.13
N ALA A 95 9.66 20.93 13.56
CA ALA A 95 10.93 20.52 14.18
C ALA A 95 11.18 21.05 15.61
N SER A 96 10.62 22.21 15.96
CA SER A 96 10.76 22.85 17.27
C SER A 96 9.74 22.41 18.32
N LEU A 97 8.73 21.61 17.93
CA LEU A 97 7.65 21.19 18.81
C LEU A 97 8.02 19.95 19.62
N PRO A 98 7.42 19.76 20.81
CA PRO A 98 7.65 18.57 21.61
C PRO A 98 7.18 17.30 20.89
N GLY A 99 7.84 16.17 21.17
CA GLY A 99 7.58 14.87 20.53
C GLY A 99 6.10 14.45 20.47
N VAL A 100 5.33 14.81 21.51
CA VAL A 100 3.88 14.52 21.60
C VAL A 100 3.08 15.16 20.47
N VAL A 101 3.48 16.34 19.99
CA VAL A 101 2.83 17.05 18.87
C VAL A 101 3.55 16.76 17.56
N PHE A 102 4.87 16.65 17.60
CA PHE A 102 5.71 16.38 16.44
C PHE A 102 5.29 15.09 15.72
N PHE A 103 5.26 13.94 16.40
CA PHE A 103 5.01 12.66 15.73
C PHE A 103 3.60 12.55 15.11
N PRO A 104 2.50 12.91 15.82
CA PRO A 104 1.17 12.94 15.20
C PRO A 104 1.07 13.98 14.09
N GLY A 105 1.70 15.15 14.25
CA GLY A 105 1.70 16.20 13.24
C GLY A 105 2.35 15.73 11.94
N VAL A 106 3.53 15.09 12.00
CA VAL A 106 4.20 14.50 10.83
C VAL A 106 3.32 13.46 10.13
N LEU A 107 2.63 12.62 10.90
CA LEU A 107 1.67 11.65 10.34
C LEU A 107 0.51 12.33 9.61
N VAL A 108 -0.05 13.41 10.18
CA VAL A 108 -1.13 14.17 9.56
C VAL A 108 -0.67 14.81 8.25
N PHE A 109 0.53 15.39 8.22
CA PHE A 109 1.10 15.95 6.99
C PHE A 109 1.29 14.88 5.91
N GLY A 110 1.82 13.71 6.26
CA GLY A 110 1.95 12.59 5.33
C GLY A 110 0.60 12.07 4.83
N MET A 111 -0.38 11.91 5.72
CA MET A 111 -1.74 11.51 5.33
C MET A 111 -2.40 12.56 4.42
N ALA A 112 -2.26 13.85 4.73
CA ALA A 112 -2.83 14.92 3.92
C ALA A 112 -2.26 14.92 2.50
N ALA A 113 -0.96 14.73 2.33
CA ALA A 113 -0.34 14.64 1.01
C ALA A 113 -0.83 13.42 0.20
N GLY A 114 -0.92 12.24 0.83
CA GLY A 114 -1.46 11.04 0.18
C GLY A 114 -2.93 11.18 -0.20
N VAL A 115 -3.76 11.76 0.70
CA VAL A 115 -5.18 12.04 0.45
C VAL A 115 -5.34 13.07 -0.67
N ALA A 116 -4.52 14.12 -0.69
CA ALA A 116 -4.58 15.14 -1.75
C ALA A 116 -4.35 14.53 -3.14
N LEU A 117 -3.40 13.59 -3.26
CA LEU A 117 -3.14 12.91 -4.53
C LEU A 117 -4.29 11.96 -4.93
N GLY A 118 -4.82 11.19 -3.99
CA GLY A 118 -5.99 10.33 -4.23
C GLY A 118 -7.24 11.14 -4.59
N TRP A 119 -7.44 12.27 -3.92
CA TRP A 119 -8.52 13.22 -4.21
C TRP A 119 -8.36 13.83 -5.61
N LEU A 120 -7.15 14.21 -6.00
CA LEU A 120 -6.86 14.69 -7.34
C LEU A 120 -7.25 13.64 -8.40
N ALA A 121 -6.83 12.38 -8.24
CA ALA A 121 -7.23 11.31 -9.15
C ALA A 121 -8.76 11.15 -9.24
N ALA A 122 -9.45 11.23 -8.10
CA ALA A 122 -10.92 11.16 -8.05
C ALA A 122 -11.59 12.34 -8.76
N VAL A 123 -11.05 13.56 -8.63
CA VAL A 123 -11.53 14.74 -9.36
C VAL A 123 -11.32 14.58 -10.85
N LEU A 124 -10.16 14.09 -11.30
CA LEU A 124 -9.88 13.85 -12.72
C LEU A 124 -10.91 12.90 -13.33
N LYS A 125 -11.20 11.79 -12.64
CA LYS A 125 -12.22 10.83 -13.04
C LYS A 125 -13.62 11.46 -13.07
N ASN A 126 -14.06 12.06 -11.96
CA ASN A 126 -15.45 12.50 -11.81
C ASN A 126 -15.79 13.72 -12.66
N ARG A 127 -14.82 14.61 -12.91
CA ARG A 127 -15.05 15.85 -13.67
C ARG A 127 -14.74 15.71 -15.15
N PHE A 128 -13.71 14.96 -15.50
CA PHE A 128 -13.23 14.87 -16.88
C PHE A 128 -13.45 13.49 -17.53
N GLY A 129 -13.98 12.51 -16.79
CA GLY A 129 -14.27 11.18 -17.33
C GLY A 129 -13.02 10.38 -17.71
N VAL A 130 -11.85 10.77 -17.17
CA VAL A 130 -10.58 10.09 -17.49
C VAL A 130 -10.56 8.69 -16.87
N ASN A 131 -9.93 7.75 -17.58
CA ASN A 131 -9.71 6.40 -17.06
C ASN A 131 -8.91 6.45 -15.74
N GLU A 132 -9.46 5.81 -14.70
CA GLU A 132 -8.91 5.79 -13.34
C GLU A 132 -7.51 5.16 -13.28
N ILE A 133 -7.26 4.12 -14.06
CA ILE A 133 -5.98 3.42 -14.11
C ILE A 133 -4.91 4.35 -14.70
N ILE A 134 -5.21 4.95 -15.85
CA ILE A 134 -4.25 5.79 -16.58
C ILE A 134 -3.94 7.05 -15.76
N SER A 135 -4.97 7.73 -15.25
CA SER A 135 -4.77 8.93 -14.43
C SER A 135 -3.94 8.67 -13.18
N THR A 136 -4.18 7.55 -12.48
CA THR A 136 -3.42 7.21 -11.27
C THR A 136 -1.98 6.84 -11.55
N VAL A 137 -1.71 6.12 -12.65
CA VAL A 137 -0.34 5.81 -13.09
C VAL A 137 0.40 7.09 -13.51
N MET A 138 -0.23 8.00 -14.24
CA MET A 138 0.38 9.29 -14.63
C MET A 138 0.68 10.16 -13.40
N LEU A 139 -0.20 10.15 -12.40
CA LEU A 139 0.02 10.88 -11.15
C LEU A 139 1.19 10.32 -10.34
N ASN A 140 1.45 9.00 -10.38
CA ASN A 140 2.65 8.43 -9.77
C ASN A 140 3.92 9.04 -10.38
N TYR A 141 4.00 9.09 -11.71
CA TYR A 141 5.15 9.68 -12.41
C TYR A 141 5.32 11.17 -12.09
N LEU A 142 4.21 11.92 -11.98
CA LEU A 142 4.27 13.32 -11.57
C LEU A 142 4.90 13.46 -10.18
N VAL A 143 4.48 12.61 -9.24
CA VAL A 143 5.04 12.60 -7.88
C VAL A 143 6.53 12.24 -7.89
N TYR A 144 6.97 11.28 -8.72
CA TYR A 144 8.39 10.95 -8.83
C TYR A 144 9.21 12.09 -9.40
N LEU A 145 8.71 12.74 -10.44
CA LEU A 145 9.37 13.89 -11.05
C LEU A 145 9.45 15.06 -10.06
N LEU A 146 8.37 15.32 -9.32
CA LEU A 146 8.34 16.34 -8.28
C LEU A 146 9.34 16.03 -7.16
N SER A 147 9.36 14.78 -6.69
CA SER A 147 10.31 14.31 -5.67
C SER A 147 11.76 14.51 -6.11
N TRP A 148 12.06 14.16 -7.36
CA TRP A 148 13.38 14.35 -7.96
C TRP A 148 13.75 15.85 -8.08
N MET A 149 12.82 16.68 -8.55
CA MET A 149 13.04 18.13 -8.68
C MET A 149 13.25 18.82 -7.32
N LEU A 150 12.56 18.37 -6.27
CA LEU A 150 12.71 18.92 -4.93
C LEU A 150 14.06 18.54 -4.32
N GLN A 151 14.49 17.29 -4.47
CA GLN A 151 15.79 16.80 -3.98
C GLN A 151 16.98 17.42 -4.72
N GLY A 152 16.82 17.79 -5.99
CA GLY A 152 17.81 18.58 -6.73
C GLY A 152 17.70 20.08 -6.57
N GLY A 153 16.71 20.55 -5.82
CA GLY A 153 16.41 21.96 -5.63
C GLY A 153 16.25 22.30 -4.15
N PRO A 154 15.10 22.84 -3.70
CA PRO A 154 14.94 23.41 -2.35
C PRO A 154 15.15 22.43 -1.19
N TRP A 155 14.95 21.13 -1.42
CA TRP A 155 15.13 20.10 -0.41
C TRP A 155 16.46 19.40 -0.52
N GLY A 156 17.35 19.80 -1.43
CA GLY A 156 18.66 19.19 -1.60
C GLY A 156 19.61 19.50 -0.45
N GLU A 157 20.45 18.53 -0.12
CA GLU A 157 21.56 18.71 0.80
C GLU A 157 22.54 19.77 0.28
N CYS A 158 22.80 20.79 1.11
CA CYS A 158 23.72 21.87 0.79
C CYS A 158 25.08 21.59 1.46
N GLY A 159 26.09 21.15 0.70
CA GLY A 159 27.43 20.85 1.22
C GLY A 159 28.38 20.30 0.15
N GLY A 160 29.70 20.48 0.30
CA GLY A 160 30.73 20.28 -0.74
C GLY A 160 30.96 18.87 -1.30
N THR A 161 30.15 17.88 -0.93
CA THR A 161 30.21 16.49 -1.42
C THR A 161 28.83 16.02 -1.87
N ILE A 162 28.23 16.71 -2.83
CA ILE A 162 26.98 16.30 -3.47
C ILE A 162 27.28 15.19 -4.48
N SER A 163 27.42 13.95 -4.02
CA SER A 163 27.49 12.80 -4.93
C SER A 163 26.11 12.27 -5.31
N TYR A 164 25.06 12.62 -4.56
CA TYR A 164 23.70 12.12 -4.75
C TYR A 164 22.64 13.20 -4.49
N GLN A 165 21.53 13.13 -5.24
CA GLN A 165 20.35 13.98 -5.02
C GLN A 165 19.58 13.42 -3.82
N GLN A 166 19.78 14.00 -2.63
CA GLN A 166 19.14 13.58 -1.39
C GLN A 166 18.81 14.79 -0.53
N SER A 167 17.81 14.64 0.35
CA SER A 167 17.53 15.66 1.36
C SER A 167 18.52 15.60 2.51
N PRO A 168 18.75 16.74 3.22
CA PRO A 168 19.46 16.72 4.49
C PRO A 168 18.90 15.65 5.42
N MET A 169 19.78 14.99 6.16
CA MET A 169 19.36 14.03 7.16
C MET A 169 18.60 14.76 8.27
N LEU A 170 17.41 14.26 8.61
CA LEU A 170 16.64 14.77 9.74
C LEU A 170 17.43 14.60 11.04
N PRO A 171 17.28 15.51 12.02
CA PRO A 171 17.99 15.44 13.28
C PRO A 171 17.57 14.20 14.08
N THR A 172 18.42 13.71 14.98
CA THR A 172 18.24 12.38 15.61
C THR A 172 16.97 12.31 16.47
N GLU A 173 16.49 13.46 16.95
CA GLU A 173 15.28 13.66 17.73
C GLU A 173 14.00 13.46 16.91
N ALA A 174 14.08 13.59 15.57
CA ALA A 174 12.95 13.38 14.67
C ALA A 174 12.68 11.88 14.39
N PHE A 175 13.58 10.99 14.80
CA PHE A 175 13.39 9.55 14.66
C PHE A 175 12.53 9.02 15.80
N LEU A 176 11.60 8.11 15.48
CA LEU A 176 10.85 7.41 16.53
C LEU A 176 11.83 6.61 17.40
N PRO A 177 11.63 6.62 18.73
CA PRO A 177 12.47 5.86 19.64
C PRO A 177 12.41 4.37 19.30
N ALA A 178 13.60 3.76 19.23
CA ALA A 178 13.73 2.33 18.97
C ALA A 178 13.15 1.52 20.14
N LEU A 179 12.34 0.50 19.82
CA LEU A 179 11.74 -0.40 20.80
C LEU A 179 12.76 -1.36 21.44
N PHE A 180 13.84 -1.65 20.73
CA PHE A 180 14.94 -2.49 21.22
C PHE A 180 16.25 -1.75 20.97
N GLY A 181 17.03 -1.48 22.03
CA GLY A 181 18.06 -0.43 22.07
C GLY A 181 19.06 -0.30 20.90
N SER A 182 19.36 -1.38 20.16
CA SER A 182 20.28 -1.38 19.00
C SER A 182 19.62 -1.67 17.65
N SER A 183 18.29 -1.72 17.63
CA SER A 183 17.48 -2.14 16.48
C SER A 183 16.82 -0.95 15.81
N ARG A 184 16.69 -0.98 14.47
CA ARG A 184 15.91 0.01 13.70
C ARG A 184 14.39 -0.12 13.92
N LEU A 185 13.96 -1.03 14.79
CA LEU A 185 12.56 -1.32 15.05
C LEU A 185 11.93 -0.18 15.86
N HIS A 186 11.05 0.58 15.23
CA HIS A 186 10.29 1.66 15.84
C HIS A 186 8.81 1.29 15.99
N ALA A 187 8.07 2.05 16.81
CA ALA A 187 6.65 1.83 17.09
C ALA A 187 5.74 1.79 15.84
N GLY A 188 6.21 2.31 14.70
CA GLY A 188 5.50 2.25 13.42
C GLY A 188 5.20 0.83 12.92
N VAL A 189 6.00 -0.16 13.34
CA VAL A 189 5.76 -1.58 13.04
C VAL A 189 4.45 -2.09 13.64
N LEU A 190 3.92 -1.44 14.68
CA LEU A 190 2.68 -1.86 15.34
C LEU A 190 1.42 -1.40 14.58
N LEU A 191 1.52 -0.36 13.76
CA LEU A 191 0.36 0.22 13.05
C LEU A 191 -0.37 -0.81 12.15
N PRO A 192 0.31 -1.62 11.31
CA PRO A 192 -0.36 -2.62 10.48
C PRO A 192 -1.04 -3.75 11.29
N PHE A 193 -0.53 -4.08 12.49
CA PHE A 193 -1.08 -5.16 13.31
C PHE A 193 -2.23 -4.69 14.20
N SER A 194 -2.36 -3.38 14.44
CA SER A 194 -3.54 -2.84 15.10
C SER A 194 -4.77 -3.14 14.24
N PRO A 195 -5.87 -3.68 14.80
CA PRO A 195 -7.07 -3.95 14.01
C PRO A 195 -7.62 -2.62 13.51
N PRO A 196 -7.60 -2.33 12.20
CA PRO A 196 -8.09 -1.04 11.75
C PRO A 196 -9.60 -1.01 11.97
N PRO A 197 -10.17 0.11 12.47
CA PRO A 197 -11.61 0.23 12.69
C PRO A 197 -12.42 -0.05 11.41
N SER A 198 -11.82 0.17 10.24
CA SER A 198 -12.39 -0.16 8.92
C SER A 198 -12.43 -1.68 8.60
N ALA A 199 -11.63 -2.53 9.24
CA ALA A 199 -11.73 -3.99 9.09
C ALA A 199 -13.06 -4.53 9.65
N GLN A 200 -13.56 -3.94 10.74
CA GLN A 200 -14.91 -4.24 11.25
C GLN A 200 -16.00 -3.82 10.26
N TRP A 201 -15.83 -2.68 9.59
CA TRP A 201 -16.74 -2.23 8.52
C TRP A 201 -16.70 -3.18 7.31
N CYS A 202 -15.50 -3.62 6.92
CA CYS A 202 -15.25 -4.58 5.86
C CYS A 202 -15.84 -5.97 6.11
N CYS A 203 -15.82 -6.46 7.35
CA CYS A 203 -16.44 -7.73 7.72
C CYS A 203 -17.98 -7.64 7.80
N ARG A 204 -18.55 -6.45 8.06
CA ARG A 204 -20.00 -6.23 8.10
C ARG A 204 -20.65 -6.18 6.71
N GLY A 205 -20.01 -5.57 5.70
CA GLY A 205 -20.59 -5.40 4.36
C GLY A 205 -21.01 -6.71 3.65
N ARG A 206 -20.33 -7.83 3.95
CA ARG A 206 -20.61 -9.15 3.36
C ARG A 206 -21.96 -9.75 3.81
N ARG A 207 -22.51 -9.32 4.95
CA ARG A 207 -23.82 -9.81 5.44
C ARG A 207 -25.01 -9.14 4.76
N LEU A 208 -24.84 -7.92 4.24
CA LEU A 208 -25.94 -7.14 3.66
C LEU A 208 -26.06 -7.41 2.15
N ALA A 209 -24.96 -7.41 1.41
CA ALA A 209 -24.97 -7.62 -0.05
C ALA A 209 -25.35 -9.05 -0.47
N THR A 210 -24.94 -10.08 0.29
CA THR A 210 -25.32 -11.46 0.00
C THR A 210 -26.81 -11.70 0.30
N ARG A 211 -27.37 -11.06 1.34
CA ARG A 211 -28.80 -11.17 1.67
C ARG A 211 -29.69 -10.56 0.59
N SER A 212 -29.34 -9.40 0.04
CA SER A 212 -30.13 -8.74 -0.99
C SER A 212 -30.12 -9.48 -2.33
N VAL A 213 -28.98 -10.03 -2.77
CA VAL A 213 -28.90 -10.80 -4.02
C VAL A 213 -29.61 -12.15 -3.91
N THR A 214 -29.51 -12.85 -2.76
CA THR A 214 -30.24 -14.10 -2.54
C THR A 214 -31.75 -13.87 -2.45
N LEU A 215 -32.21 -12.82 -1.74
CA LEU A 215 -33.64 -12.50 -1.63
C LEU A 215 -34.25 -12.04 -2.97
N ALA A 216 -33.53 -11.22 -3.75
CA ALA A 216 -34.00 -10.78 -5.06
C ALA A 216 -34.09 -11.92 -6.08
N THR A 217 -33.17 -12.90 -6.02
CA THR A 217 -33.19 -14.09 -6.89
C THR A 217 -34.31 -15.05 -6.49
N ILE A 218 -34.61 -15.18 -5.19
CA ILE A 218 -35.72 -15.99 -4.69
C ILE A 218 -37.07 -15.35 -5.07
N GLN A 219 -37.27 -14.04 -4.88
CA GLN A 219 -38.52 -13.39 -5.25
C GLN A 219 -38.83 -13.45 -6.75
N ARG A 220 -37.82 -13.33 -7.64
CA ARG A 220 -38.02 -13.49 -9.10
C ARG A 220 -38.41 -14.91 -9.49
N ARG A 221 -37.95 -15.94 -8.76
CA ARG A 221 -38.33 -17.35 -8.99
C ARG A 221 -39.75 -17.68 -8.52
N PHE A 222 -40.25 -17.01 -7.49
CA PHE A 222 -41.62 -17.24 -6.99
C PHE A 222 -42.66 -16.33 -7.66
N GLY A 223 -42.31 -15.10 -8.08
CA GLY A 223 -43.23 -14.20 -8.78
C GLY A 223 -43.60 -14.66 -10.21
N THR A 224 -42.71 -15.39 -10.88
CA THR A 224 -42.95 -15.88 -12.26
C THR A 224 -43.87 -17.10 -12.33
N ARG A 225 -43.96 -17.92 -11.27
CA ARG A 225 -44.87 -19.08 -11.23
C ARG A 225 -46.33 -18.74 -10.96
N ALA A 226 -46.62 -17.59 -10.36
CA ALA A 226 -48.01 -17.17 -10.13
C ALA A 226 -48.70 -16.69 -11.42
N SER A 227 -47.94 -16.11 -12.37
CA SER A 227 -48.50 -15.53 -13.60
C SER A 227 -48.83 -16.55 -14.70
N THR A 228 -48.18 -17.72 -14.71
CA THR A 228 -48.32 -18.73 -15.78
C THR A 228 -49.47 -19.72 -15.54
N SER A 229 -50.04 -19.76 -14.34
CA SER A 229 -51.18 -20.64 -14.02
C SER A 229 -52.54 -20.03 -14.40
N ALA A 230 -52.63 -18.71 -14.61
CA ALA A 230 -53.90 -18.01 -14.87
C ALA A 230 -54.29 -17.95 -16.36
N ALA A 231 -53.42 -18.37 -17.28
CA ALA A 231 -53.60 -18.22 -18.73
C ALA A 231 -54.07 -19.50 -19.46
N ARG A 232 -54.50 -20.54 -18.75
CA ARG A 232 -55.08 -21.75 -19.35
C ARG A 232 -56.49 -22.02 -18.80
N SER A 233 -57.48 -21.32 -19.32
CA SER A 233 -58.87 -21.78 -19.30
C SER A 233 -59.42 -21.75 -20.74
N PRO A 234 -59.72 -22.91 -21.35
CA PRO A 234 -60.32 -22.96 -22.67
C PRO A 234 -61.85 -22.84 -22.57
N SER A 235 -62.43 -21.88 -23.30
CA SER A 235 -63.87 -21.83 -23.63
C SER A 235 -63.94 -21.74 -25.16
N SER A 236 -64.24 -22.85 -25.85
CA SER A 236 -65.59 -23.31 -26.21
C SER A 236 -66.26 -22.38 -27.22
#